data_AF-A0AAR2LYR4-F1
#
_entry.id   AF-A0AAR2LYR4-F1
#
_cell.length_a   1.000
_cell.length_b   1.000
_cell.length_c   1.000
_cell.angle_alpha   90.00
_cell.angle_beta   90.00
_cell.angle_gamma   90.00
#
_symmetry.space_group_name_H-M   'P 1'
#
loop_
_entity.id
_entity.type
_entity.pdbx_description
1 polymer ?
#
loop_
_entity_poly.entity_id
_entity_poly.type
_entity_poly.pdbx_seq_one_letter_code
_entity_poly.pdbx_strand_id
1 'polypeptide(L)'
;MAFRTVQATLSLLSLFLFLNILTDNVAVAMSIREKCECVKETGFVHWRRITDFEIKMADALCNKVQIIIKLGNKLSCLNPDSNQGKKLRMCWTWIKFNERKKIVCMQPKAKNRGKGRQKKRQKKQ
;
A
#
# COMPACT_ATOMS: atom_id res chain seq x y z
N MET A 1 6.83 5.49 -65.55
CA MET A 1 7.93 5.37 -64.56
C MET A 1 7.59 5.96 -63.18
N ALA A 2 6.93 7.12 -63.08
CA ALA A 2 6.63 7.80 -61.81
C ALA A 2 5.67 7.04 -60.85
N PHE A 3 4.72 6.26 -61.37
CA PHE A 3 3.78 5.51 -60.52
C PHE A 3 4.46 4.37 -59.74
N ARG A 4 5.49 3.76 -60.33
CA ARG A 4 6.26 2.66 -59.72
C ARG A 4 7.18 3.16 -58.61
N THR A 5 7.75 4.35 -58.78
CA THR A 5 8.57 5.01 -57.76
C THR A 5 7.72 5.47 -56.57
N VAL A 6 6.52 6.01 -56.82
CA VAL A 6 5.59 6.42 -55.75
C VAL A 6 5.07 5.22 -54.96
N GLN A 7 4.77 4.11 -55.63
CA GLN A 7 4.36 2.88 -54.95
C GLN A 7 5.49 2.31 -54.06
N ALA A 8 6.73 2.32 -54.55
CA ALA A 8 7.88 1.85 -53.80
C ALA A 8 8.18 2.71 -52.56
N THR A 9 8.05 4.03 -52.66
CA THR A 9 8.27 4.94 -51.51
C THR A 9 7.20 4.79 -50.43
N LEU A 10 5.93 4.61 -50.82
CA LEU A 10 4.82 4.33 -49.91
C LEU A 10 5.02 2.99 -49.17
N SER A 11 5.45 1.94 -49.86
CA SER A 11 5.74 0.64 -49.24
C SER A 11 6.90 0.71 -48.25
N LEU A 12 7.96 1.46 -48.57
CA LEU A 12 9.10 1.67 -47.66
C LEU A 12 8.69 2.44 -46.40
N LEU A 13 7.94 3.54 -46.55
CA LEU A 13 7.42 4.31 -45.41
C LEU A 13 6.51 3.48 -44.51
N SER A 14 5.64 2.67 -45.11
CA SER A 14 4.75 1.77 -44.37
C SER A 14 5.54 0.71 -43.59
N LEU A 15 6.58 0.12 -44.19
CA LEU A 15 7.44 -0.86 -43.53
C LEU A 15 8.23 -0.23 -42.37
N PHE A 16 8.77 0.97 -42.56
CA PHE A 16 9.46 1.71 -41.50
C PHE A 16 8.53 2.02 -40.32
N LEU A 17 7.29 2.48 -40.58
CA LEU A 17 6.30 2.69 -39.53
C LEU A 17 5.97 1.39 -38.78
N PHE A 18 5.80 0.29 -39.52
CA PHE A 18 5.50 -1.03 -38.93
C PHE A 18 6.64 -1.55 -38.04
N LEU A 19 7.89 -1.35 -38.46
CA LEU A 19 9.06 -1.73 -37.68
C LEU A 19 9.16 -0.92 -36.39
N ASN A 20 8.94 0.40 -36.42
CA ASN A 20 8.94 1.23 -35.21
C ASN A 20 7.85 0.79 -34.22
N ILE A 21 6.64 0.49 -34.71
CA ILE A 21 5.54 -0.02 -33.87
C ILE A 21 5.86 -1.39 -33.25
N LEU A 22 6.56 -2.28 -33.98
CA LEU A 22 7.01 -3.56 -33.43
C LEU A 22 8.11 -3.40 -32.39
N THR A 23 8.99 -2.40 -32.54
CA THR A 23 10.15 -2.19 -31.65
C THR A 23 9.75 -1.57 -30.30
N ASP A 24 8.65 -0.80 -30.24
CA ASP A 24 8.11 -0.26 -28.99
C ASP A 24 7.56 -1.34 -28.03
N ASN A 25 7.27 -2.54 -28.53
CA ASN A 25 6.80 -3.66 -27.69
C ASN A 25 7.93 -4.42 -26.99
N VAL A 26 9.20 -4.08 -27.25
CA VAL A 26 10.33 -4.52 -26.40
C VAL A 26 10.41 -3.58 -25.20
N ALA A 27 9.34 -3.59 -24.41
CA ALA A 27 9.32 -2.94 -23.11
C ALA A 27 10.41 -3.59 -22.27
N VAL A 28 11.44 -2.81 -21.98
CA VAL A 28 12.63 -3.21 -21.24
C VAL A 28 12.19 -3.90 -19.94
N ALA A 29 12.41 -5.21 -19.85
CA ALA A 29 12.33 -5.95 -18.61
C ALA A 29 13.51 -5.56 -17.71
N MET A 30 13.57 -4.28 -17.33
CA MET A 30 14.41 -3.86 -16.22
C MET A 30 13.75 -4.46 -15.00
N SER A 31 14.37 -5.49 -14.41
CA SER A 31 13.96 -6.00 -13.12
C SER A 31 14.05 -4.84 -12.12
N ILE A 32 12.93 -4.14 -11.93
CA ILE A 32 12.82 -3.07 -10.95
C ILE A 32 13.14 -3.74 -9.62
N ARG A 33 14.32 -3.43 -9.08
CA ARG A 33 14.73 -3.96 -7.80
C ARG A 33 13.77 -3.40 -6.77
N GLU A 34 13.07 -4.28 -6.08
CA GLU A 34 12.10 -3.88 -5.06
C GLU A 34 12.77 -2.96 -4.03
N LYS A 35 12.19 -1.78 -3.81
CA LYS A 35 12.69 -0.73 -2.93
C LYS A 35 11.57 -0.25 -2.03
N CYS A 36 11.22 -1.09 -1.05
CA CYS A 36 10.35 -0.71 0.05
C CYS A 36 11.03 0.30 0.98
N GLU A 37 10.27 1.27 1.49
CA GLU A 37 10.73 2.22 2.50
C GLU A 37 10.90 1.52 3.87
N CYS A 38 10.02 0.57 4.17
CA CYS A 38 10.05 -0.24 5.36
C CYS A 38 10.93 -1.48 5.19
N VAL A 39 12.18 -1.39 5.67
CA VAL A 39 13.11 -2.53 5.73
C VAL A 39 12.84 -3.43 6.94
N LYS A 40 12.52 -2.83 8.10
CA LYS A 40 12.22 -3.55 9.34
C LYS A 40 10.87 -3.09 9.89
N GLU A 41 10.09 -4.04 10.39
CA GLU A 41 8.74 -3.80 10.89
C GLU A 41 8.61 -4.20 12.35
N THR A 42 7.78 -3.46 13.08
CA THR A 42 7.45 -3.73 14.48
C THR A 42 6.05 -4.32 14.58
N GLY A 43 5.82 -5.27 15.50
CA GLY A 43 4.49 -5.86 15.67
C GLY A 43 3.51 -5.00 16.47
N PHE A 44 4.01 -4.04 17.25
CA PHE A 44 3.20 -3.21 18.13
C PHE A 44 3.86 -1.88 18.45
N VAL A 45 3.04 -0.83 18.49
CA VAL A 45 3.42 0.52 18.90
C VAL A 45 2.35 1.06 19.85
N HIS A 46 2.76 1.62 20.99
CA HIS A 46 1.81 2.16 21.95
C HIS A 46 1.00 3.33 21.35
N TRP A 47 -0.33 3.20 21.28
CA TRP A 47 -1.24 4.16 20.64
C TRP A 47 -1.02 5.62 21.03
N ARG A 48 -0.78 5.89 22.33
CA ARG A 48 -0.53 7.26 22.83
C ARG A 48 0.71 7.94 22.24
N ARG A 49 1.65 7.17 21.68
CA ARG A 49 2.87 7.72 21.08
C ARG A 49 2.68 8.03 19.59
N ILE A 50 1.62 7.50 18.97
CA ILE A 50 1.34 7.68 17.56
C ILE A 50 0.81 9.10 17.35
N THR A 51 1.57 9.92 16.64
CA THR A 51 1.18 11.28 16.29
C THR A 51 0.57 11.34 14.89
N ASP A 52 1.01 10.46 14.00
CA ASP A 52 0.49 10.33 12.63
C ASP A 52 0.80 8.93 12.07
N PHE A 53 0.23 8.57 10.93
CA PHE A 53 0.59 7.36 10.19
C PHE A 53 0.47 7.53 8.68
N GLU A 54 1.02 6.63 7.88
CA GLU A 54 0.82 6.57 6.44
C GLU A 54 0.66 5.11 6.03
N ILE A 55 -0.27 4.82 5.11
CA ILE A 55 -0.45 3.47 4.56
C ILE A 55 -0.16 3.53 3.07
N LYS A 56 0.97 2.96 2.66
CA LYS A 56 1.34 2.78 1.26
C LYS A 56 0.89 1.40 0.81
N MET A 57 0.08 1.35 -0.24
CA MET A 57 -0.34 0.08 -0.85
C MET A 57 0.83 -0.52 -1.64
N ALA A 58 0.72 -1.81 -1.96
CA ALA A 58 1.69 -2.46 -2.82
C ALA A 58 1.70 -1.81 -4.21
N ASP A 59 2.89 -1.63 -4.77
CA ASP A 59 3.12 -1.05 -6.09
C ASP A 59 4.25 -1.82 -6.83
N ALA A 60 4.62 -1.35 -8.03
CA ALA A 60 5.67 -1.98 -8.84
C ALA A 60 7.07 -1.91 -8.20
N LEU A 61 7.28 -0.99 -7.25
CA LEU A 61 8.55 -0.84 -6.53
C LEU A 61 8.57 -1.63 -5.22
N CYS A 62 7.41 -1.92 -4.62
CA CYS A 62 7.30 -2.63 -3.36
C CYS A 62 6.00 -3.46 -3.35
N ASN A 63 6.15 -4.77 -3.44
CA ASN A 63 5.04 -5.73 -3.51
C ASN A 63 4.24 -5.89 -2.20
N LYS A 64 4.61 -5.18 -1.13
CA LYS A 64 3.99 -5.28 0.19
C LYS A 64 3.36 -3.96 0.63
N VAL A 65 2.27 -4.06 1.39
CA VAL A 65 1.65 -2.91 2.05
C VAL A 65 2.55 -2.43 3.19
N GLN A 66 2.81 -1.13 3.24
CA GLN A 66 3.67 -0.52 4.26
C GLN A 66 2.85 0.40 5.15
N ILE A 67 2.99 0.25 6.47
CA ILE A 67 2.36 1.14 7.45
C ILE A 67 3.48 1.89 8.17
N ILE A 68 3.63 3.17 7.86
CA ILE A 68 4.64 4.05 8.46
C ILE A 68 3.97 4.81 9.59
N ILE A 69 4.51 4.73 10.81
CA ILE A 69 3.98 5.37 12.00
C ILE A 69 4.92 6.50 12.41
N LYS A 70 4.36 7.69 12.63
CA LYS A 70 5.09 8.82 13.21
C LYS A 70 4.93 8.81 14.72
N LEU A 71 6.07 8.80 15.41
CA LEU A 71 6.23 8.73 16.87
C LEU A 71 6.93 10.01 17.34
N GLY A 72 6.25 11.15 17.27
CA GLY A 72 6.88 12.46 17.47
C GLY A 72 7.90 12.74 16.36
N ASN A 73 9.19 12.74 16.70
CA ASN A 73 10.29 13.02 15.77
C ASN A 73 10.87 11.76 15.11
N LYS A 74 10.32 10.57 15.40
CA LYS A 74 10.80 9.30 14.85
C LYS A 74 9.76 8.68 13.93
N LEU A 75 10.23 7.99 12.91
CA LEU A 75 9.41 7.13 12.05
C LEU A 75 9.67 5.67 12.42
N SER A 76 8.63 4.85 12.36
CA SER A 76 8.71 3.41 12.59
C SER A 76 7.73 2.69 11.69
N CYS A 77 8.12 1.58 11.11
CA CYS A 77 7.19 0.75 10.33
C CYS A 77 6.45 -0.23 11.25
N LEU A 78 5.15 -0.35 11.05
CA LEU A 78 4.28 -1.29 11.72
C LEU A 78 3.98 -2.44 10.76
N ASN A 79 4.06 -3.67 11.26
CA ASN A 79 3.77 -4.85 10.46
C ASN A 79 2.28 -4.82 10.02
N PRO A 80 1.99 -4.87 8.72
CA PRO A 80 0.64 -4.85 8.17
C PRO A 80 -0.27 -5.96 8.71
N ASP A 81 0.29 -7.14 8.98
CA ASP A 81 -0.42 -8.35 9.38
C ASP A 81 -0.60 -8.47 10.90
N SER A 82 0.06 -7.61 11.67
CA SER A 82 -0.14 -7.50 13.11
C SER A 82 -1.59 -7.11 13.44
N ASN A 83 -2.05 -7.49 14.62
CA ASN A 83 -3.39 -7.10 15.11
C ASN A 83 -3.58 -5.58 15.11
N GLN A 84 -2.52 -4.82 15.39
CA GLN A 84 -2.56 -3.37 15.35
C GLN A 84 -2.59 -2.83 13.92
N GLY A 85 -1.74 -3.36 13.03
CA GLY A 85 -1.69 -2.98 11.61
C GLY A 85 -3.02 -3.21 10.90
N LYS A 86 -3.63 -4.38 11.11
CA LYS A 86 -4.97 -4.70 10.59
C LYS A 86 -6.04 -3.71 11.07
N LYS A 87 -6.05 -3.36 12.35
CA LYS A 87 -6.99 -2.37 12.90
C LYS A 87 -6.81 -0.98 12.28
N LEU A 88 -5.56 -0.55 12.14
CA LEU A 88 -5.23 0.74 11.56
C LEU A 88 -5.71 0.80 10.10
N ARG A 89 -5.40 -0.25 9.31
CA ARG A 89 -5.85 -0.37 7.91
C ARG A 89 -7.37 -0.40 7.79
N MET A 90 -8.05 -1.22 8.58
CA MET A 90 -9.52 -1.29 8.58
C MET A 90 -10.17 0.05 8.94
N CYS A 91 -9.60 0.78 9.91
CA CYS A 91 -10.09 2.11 10.24
C CYS A 91 -9.84 3.10 9.10
N TRP A 92 -8.66 3.05 8.47
CA TRP A 92 -8.30 3.89 7.33
C TRP A 92 -9.26 3.72 6.16
N THR A 93 -9.62 2.48 5.84
CA THR A 93 -10.64 2.17 4.82
C THR A 93 -12.03 2.61 5.27
N TRP A 94 -12.38 2.42 6.56
CA TRP A 94 -13.67 2.82 7.11
C TRP A 94 -13.92 4.34 7.04
N ILE A 95 -12.89 5.16 7.27
CA ILE A 95 -12.99 6.61 7.11
C ILE A 95 -12.87 7.10 5.66
N LYS A 96 -12.84 6.19 4.68
CA LYS A 96 -12.67 6.48 3.25
C LYS A 96 -11.41 7.29 2.96
N PHE A 97 -10.28 6.93 3.58
CA PHE A 97 -8.97 7.56 3.32
C PHE A 97 -8.97 9.08 3.59
N ASN A 98 -9.82 9.54 4.50
CA ASN A 98 -9.95 10.96 4.81
C ASN A 98 -8.90 11.40 5.84
N GLU A 99 -7.87 12.10 5.39
CA GLU A 99 -6.78 12.65 6.23
C GLU A 99 -7.30 13.47 7.42
N ARG A 100 -8.39 14.24 7.25
CA ARG A 100 -8.96 15.06 8.34
C ARG A 100 -9.55 14.20 9.47
N LYS A 101 -9.93 12.96 9.19
CA LYS A 101 -10.53 12.02 10.16
C LYS A 101 -9.53 10.99 10.71
N LYS A 102 -8.26 11.07 10.31
CA LYS A 102 -7.21 10.12 10.65
C LYS A 102 -6.95 9.97 12.14
N ILE A 103 -7.14 11.04 12.91
CA ILE A 103 -7.02 11.05 14.37
C ILE A 103 -7.90 10.00 15.06
N VAL A 104 -9.06 9.68 14.47
CA VAL A 104 -10.00 8.65 14.98
C VAL A 104 -9.36 7.26 14.96
N CYS A 105 -8.47 6.98 14.00
CA CYS A 105 -7.81 5.68 13.88
C CYS A 105 -6.63 5.50 14.84
N MET A 106 -6.09 6.59 15.38
CA MET A 106 -4.94 6.58 16.29
C MET A 106 -5.36 6.56 17.78
N GLN A 107 -6.61 6.90 18.06
CA GLN A 107 -7.17 6.93 19.41
C GLN A 107 -8.20 5.80 19.57
N PRO A 108 -7.77 4.55 19.86
CA PRO A 108 -8.73 3.50 20.16
C PRO A 108 -9.50 3.90 21.41
N LYS A 109 -10.83 4.00 21.27
CA LYS A 109 -11.72 4.21 22.41
C LYS A 109 -11.35 3.20 23.50
N ALA A 110 -11.16 3.69 24.72
CA ALA A 110 -10.96 2.83 25.86
C ALA A 110 -12.07 1.79 25.86
N LYS A 111 -11.71 0.50 25.75
CA LYS A 111 -12.68 -0.57 25.86
C LYS A 111 -13.22 -0.44 27.28
N ASN A 112 -14.40 0.13 27.46
CA ASN A 112 -15.15 0.02 28.69
C ASN A 112 -15.20 -1.48 28.98
N ARG A 113 -14.35 -1.94 29.89
CA ARG A 113 -14.38 -3.29 30.44
C ARG A 113 -15.65 -3.34 31.29
N GLY A 114 -16.79 -3.40 30.61
CA GLY A 114 -18.08 -3.64 31.23
C GLY A 114 -17.97 -4.94 32.02
N LYS A 115 -18.13 -4.80 33.33
CA LYS A 115 -18.46 -5.85 34.30
C LYS A 115 -19.21 -7.00 33.63
N GLY A 116 -18.56 -8.16 33.49
CA GLY A 116 -19.18 -9.27 32.77
C GLY A 116 -18.44 -10.59 32.91
N ARG A 117 -17.87 -10.89 34.10
CA ARG A 117 -17.45 -12.27 34.46
C ARG A 117 -17.14 -12.38 35.95
N GLN A 118 -18.17 -12.22 36.77
CA GLN A 118 -18.13 -12.68 38.17
C GLN A 118 -19.49 -13.31 38.51
N LYS A 119 -19.82 -14.42 37.82
CA LYS A 119 -20.93 -15.31 38.19
C LYS A 119 -20.69 -16.71 37.61
N LYS A 120 -19.63 -17.36 38.09
CA LYS A 120 -19.46 -18.83 38.08
C LYS A 120 -18.65 -19.25 39.30
N ARG A 121 -19.24 -19.08 40.47
CA ARG A 121 -18.93 -19.83 41.70
C ARG A 121 -20.22 -19.86 42.50
N GLN A 122 -20.64 -21.05 42.92
CA GLN A 122 -21.85 -21.37 43.71
C GLN A 122 -23.17 -21.52 42.92
N LYS A 123 -23.32 -22.65 42.21
CA LYS A 123 -24.44 -23.60 42.41
C LYS A 123 -24.28 -24.83 41.50
N LYS A 124 -24.66 -25.99 42.02
CA LYS A 124 -24.36 -27.39 41.64
C LYS A 124 -23.01 -27.86 42.19
N GLN A 125 -22.94 -28.81 43.11
CA GLN A 125 -23.93 -29.78 43.61
C GLN A 125 -23.45 -30.29 44.97
#